data_AF-T5AFE4-F1
#
_entry.id   AF-T5AFE4-F1
#
_cell.length_a   1.000
_cell.length_b   1.000
_cell.length_c   1.000
_cell.angle_alpha   90.00
_cell.angle_beta   90.00
_cell.angle_gamma   90.00
#
_symmetry.space_group_name_H-M   'P 1'
#
loop_
_entity.id
_entity.type
_entity.pdbx_description
1 polymer ?
#
loop_
_entity_poly.entity_id
_entity_poly.type
_entity_poly.pdbx_seq_one_letter_code
_entity_poly.pdbx_strand_id
1 'polypeptide(L)'
;MSDDEVDLELLDLLRNHLQGKVAVGGEPETGVLEGAEYVYDNGVDVAIDMRSTKMAAETIYAQMQQTHYSTATWSEHELHPQAKDDKTVAFIFTMDLLNFSFWSELPDDERFAVEYRGKQWTGYWSLVAALQRALDDDIPITDPHFWQDEEECNLETLRHVFRSCTDEEMPMLRERLACLKESGQVLYERYDCSFANVISDAGGCAARLVNLLARDFPCFRDEHTFNGRSKPVRILKRAQILVADLWACFQGESWGKFRDIDKITMFADYRVPQILISMGALYCCPTLSAAIKDKRLLESGASWEVPGLGHNGLEGSLL
;
A
#
# COMPACT_ATOMS: atom_id res chain seq x y z
N MET A 1 55.17 -32.94 22.69
CA MET A 1 54.19 -32.23 23.53
C MET A 1 54.26 -30.78 23.07
N SER A 2 53.54 -30.43 22.01
CA SER A 2 53.53 -29.09 21.43
C SER A 2 52.18 -28.45 21.70
N ASP A 3 52.10 -27.65 22.76
CA ASP A 3 50.97 -26.78 23.08
C ASP A 3 51.18 -25.43 22.39
N ASP A 4 51.07 -25.39 21.06
CA ASP A 4 51.12 -24.16 20.27
C ASP A 4 49.99 -24.13 19.22
N GLU A 5 48.82 -24.70 19.55
CA GLU A 5 47.61 -24.41 18.79
C GLU A 5 46.93 -23.18 19.38
N VAL A 6 46.89 -22.12 18.57
CA VAL A 6 46.18 -20.90 18.89
C VAL A 6 44.69 -21.23 19.00
N ASP A 7 44.13 -21.03 20.20
CA ASP A 7 42.72 -21.23 20.49
C ASP A 7 41.87 -20.23 19.69
N LEU A 8 41.33 -20.73 18.59
CA LEU A 8 40.51 -19.96 17.65
C LEU A 8 39.17 -19.54 18.29
N GLU A 9 38.67 -20.31 19.26
CA GLU A 9 37.44 -19.96 20.00
C GLU A 9 37.71 -18.79 20.96
N LEU A 10 38.86 -18.79 21.63
CA LEU A 10 39.28 -17.67 22.47
C LEU A 10 39.51 -16.39 21.65
N LEU A 11 40.07 -16.51 20.44
CA LEU A 11 40.22 -15.37 19.53
C LEU A 11 38.87 -14.82 19.05
N ASP A 12 37.90 -15.68 18.74
CA ASP A 12 36.55 -15.24 18.34
C ASP A 12 35.79 -14.62 19.50
N LEU A 13 35.96 -15.13 20.72
CA LEU A 13 35.36 -14.56 21.93
C LEU A 13 35.97 -13.19 22.26
N LEU A 14 37.30 -13.04 22.12
CA LEU A 14 38.00 -11.76 22.28
C LEU A 14 37.64 -10.76 21.17
N ARG A 15 37.45 -11.22 19.93
CA ARG A 15 36.99 -10.38 18.81
C ARG A 15 35.59 -9.84 19.08
N ASN A 16 34.67 -10.67 19.59
CA ASN A 16 33.32 -10.26 19.98
C ASN A 16 33.30 -9.30 21.18
N HIS A 17 34.24 -9.44 22.12
CA HIS A 17 34.30 -8.63 23.33
C HIS A 17 35.02 -7.28 23.12
N LEU A 18 36.07 -7.24 22.30
CA LEU A 18 36.89 -6.04 22.07
C LEU A 18 36.42 -5.19 20.89
N GLN A 19 35.79 -5.78 19.87
CA GLN A 19 35.27 -5.08 18.69
C GLN A 19 33.78 -4.81 18.77
N GLY A 20 33.26 -4.63 20.00
CA GLY A 20 31.86 -4.45 20.39
C GLY A 20 30.92 -4.39 19.20
N LYS A 21 30.27 -5.52 18.89
CA LYS A 21 29.39 -5.77 17.73
C LYS A 21 29.38 -4.57 16.78
N VAL A 22 30.25 -4.59 15.76
CA VAL A 22 30.00 -3.77 14.56
C VAL A 22 28.51 -3.95 14.28
N ALA A 23 27.74 -2.90 14.48
CA ALA A 23 26.31 -2.92 14.23
C ALA A 23 26.18 -2.99 12.70
N VAL A 24 26.38 -4.19 12.16
CA VAL A 24 25.75 -4.59 10.92
C VAL A 24 24.28 -4.45 11.25
N GLY A 25 23.73 -3.27 10.95
CA GLY A 25 22.30 -3.02 11.13
C GLY A 25 21.59 -4.19 10.48
N GLY A 26 20.72 -4.85 11.25
CA GLY A 26 19.93 -5.96 10.73
C GLY A 26 19.28 -5.55 9.41
N GLU A 27 18.99 -6.52 8.55
CA GLU A 27 18.26 -6.22 7.33
C GLU A 27 16.98 -5.43 7.66
N PRO A 28 16.63 -4.40 6.88
CA PRO A 28 15.43 -3.63 7.15
C PRO A 28 14.20 -4.54 7.21
N GLU A 29 13.33 -4.25 8.17
CA GLU A 29 12.03 -4.88 8.36
C GLU A 29 10.94 -3.83 8.31
N THR A 30 9.75 -4.20 7.80
CA THR A 30 8.59 -3.30 7.78
C THR A 30 7.93 -3.18 9.15
N GLY A 31 8.08 -4.19 10.01
CA GLY A 31 7.38 -4.28 11.29
C GLY A 31 5.87 -4.55 11.17
N VAL A 32 5.37 -4.80 9.95
CA VAL A 32 3.95 -5.06 9.68
C VAL A 32 3.52 -6.39 10.28
N LEU A 33 4.26 -7.47 10.02
CA LEU A 33 3.94 -8.80 10.57
C LEU A 33 4.01 -8.84 12.09
N GLU A 34 5.02 -8.20 12.70
CA GLU A 34 5.12 -8.06 14.17
C GLU A 34 3.87 -7.36 14.73
N GLY A 35 3.37 -6.34 14.04
CA GLY A 35 2.16 -5.65 14.45
C GLY A 35 0.89 -6.46 14.26
N ALA A 36 0.75 -7.15 13.13
CA ALA A 36 -0.38 -8.02 12.85
C ALA A 36 -0.45 -9.19 13.85
N GLU A 37 0.69 -9.80 14.18
CA GLU A 37 0.81 -10.87 15.19
C GLU A 37 0.37 -10.36 16.57
N TYR A 38 0.84 -9.18 16.98
CA TYR A 38 0.43 -8.60 18.26
C TYR A 38 -1.09 -8.36 18.32
N VAL A 39 -1.68 -7.83 17.24
CA VAL A 39 -3.13 -7.61 17.14
C VAL A 39 -3.89 -8.93 17.17
N TYR A 40 -3.38 -9.96 16.50
CA TYR A 40 -3.95 -11.30 16.51
C TYR A 40 -3.95 -11.92 17.91
N ASP A 41 -2.82 -11.84 18.63
CA ASP A 41 -2.67 -12.44 19.96
C ASP A 41 -3.48 -11.73 21.06
N ASN A 42 -3.78 -10.44 20.88
CA ASN A 42 -4.41 -9.60 21.90
C ASN A 42 -5.79 -9.08 21.51
N GLY A 43 -6.23 -9.31 20.27
CA GLY A 43 -7.55 -8.94 19.77
C GLY A 43 -8.62 -9.93 20.23
N VAL A 44 -9.83 -9.42 20.48
CA VAL A 44 -10.97 -10.23 20.94
C VAL A 44 -12.17 -10.19 20.00
N ASP A 45 -12.18 -9.23 19.07
CA ASP A 45 -13.31 -8.96 18.18
C ASP A 45 -13.27 -9.76 16.88
N VAL A 46 -12.09 -10.29 16.52
CA VAL A 46 -11.87 -11.04 15.27
C VAL A 46 -11.09 -12.30 15.59
N ALA A 47 -11.48 -13.42 14.98
CA ALA A 47 -10.82 -14.71 15.11
C ALA A 47 -10.55 -15.35 13.74
N ILE A 48 -9.45 -16.10 13.64
CA ILE A 48 -9.05 -16.83 12.43
C ILE A 48 -9.28 -18.33 12.67
N ASP A 49 -9.94 -19.01 11.73
CA ASP A 49 -10.05 -20.47 11.77
C ASP A 49 -9.01 -21.14 10.86
N MET A 50 -8.06 -21.83 11.48
CA MET A 50 -6.92 -22.44 10.79
C MET A 50 -7.32 -23.48 9.74
N ARG A 51 -8.46 -24.17 9.88
CA ARG A 51 -8.90 -25.19 8.91
C ARG A 51 -9.48 -24.49 7.69
N SER A 52 -10.36 -23.51 7.91
CA SER A 52 -10.94 -22.68 6.86
C SER A 52 -9.90 -21.84 6.13
N THR A 53 -8.87 -21.33 6.82
CA THR A 53 -7.75 -20.65 6.16
C THR A 53 -7.03 -21.56 5.16
N LYS A 54 -6.79 -22.83 5.51
CA LYS A 54 -6.17 -23.80 4.58
C LYS A 54 -7.08 -24.10 3.39
N MET A 55 -8.37 -24.33 3.63
CA MET A 55 -9.34 -24.55 2.55
C MET A 55 -9.44 -23.32 1.63
N ALA A 56 -9.38 -22.12 2.20
CA ALA A 56 -9.39 -20.88 1.44
C ALA A 56 -8.14 -20.75 0.57
N ALA A 57 -6.96 -21.02 1.13
CA ALA A 57 -5.70 -21.02 0.37
C ALA A 57 -5.72 -22.05 -0.78
N GLU A 58 -6.19 -23.27 -0.54
CA GLU A 58 -6.35 -24.29 -1.58
C GLU A 58 -7.31 -23.84 -2.69
N THR A 59 -8.44 -23.23 -2.32
CA THR A 59 -9.44 -22.71 -3.26
C THR A 59 -8.86 -21.59 -4.12
N ILE A 60 -8.21 -20.59 -3.50
CA ILE A 60 -7.59 -19.46 -4.20
C ILE A 60 -6.49 -19.97 -5.13
N TYR A 61 -5.63 -20.87 -4.65
CA TYR A 61 -4.56 -21.45 -5.47
C TYR A 61 -5.12 -22.19 -6.68
N ALA A 62 -6.15 -23.03 -6.51
CA ALA A 62 -6.79 -23.73 -7.61
C ALA A 62 -7.38 -22.75 -8.65
N GLN A 63 -8.00 -21.65 -8.21
CA GLN A 63 -8.51 -20.61 -9.10
C GLN A 63 -7.39 -19.90 -9.86
N MET A 64 -6.29 -19.51 -9.18
CA MET A 64 -5.13 -18.89 -9.81
C MET A 64 -4.53 -19.77 -10.92
N GLN A 65 -4.47 -21.09 -10.69
CA GLN A 65 -4.00 -22.03 -11.72
C GLN A 65 -4.96 -22.11 -12.92
N GLN A 66 -6.27 -22.07 -12.68
CA GLN A 66 -7.27 -22.12 -13.74
C GLN A 66 -7.32 -20.84 -14.59
N THR A 67 -7.08 -19.68 -13.96
CA THR A 67 -7.08 -18.38 -14.65
C THR A 67 -5.73 -18.01 -15.24
N HIS A 68 -4.70 -18.85 -15.04
CA HIS A 68 -3.32 -18.59 -15.41
C HIS A 68 -2.79 -17.24 -14.86
N TYR A 69 -3.25 -16.86 -13.66
CA TYR A 69 -2.87 -15.59 -13.06
C TYR A 69 -1.36 -15.55 -12.80
N SER A 70 -0.72 -14.44 -13.19
CA SER A 70 0.67 -14.19 -12.89
C SER A 70 0.87 -12.74 -12.49
N THR A 71 2.01 -12.42 -11.89
CA THR A 71 2.35 -11.04 -11.52
C THR A 71 2.57 -10.15 -12.74
N ALA A 72 2.85 -10.74 -13.91
CA ALA A 72 2.91 -10.01 -15.17
C ALA A 72 1.55 -9.47 -15.62
N THR A 73 0.43 -9.98 -15.07
CA THR A 73 -0.93 -9.52 -15.38
C THR A 73 -1.14 -8.04 -15.04
N TRP A 74 -0.36 -7.47 -14.11
CA TRP A 74 -0.38 -6.01 -13.88
C TRP A 74 -0.04 -5.24 -15.16
N SER A 75 1.03 -5.64 -15.86
CA SER A 75 1.48 -4.97 -17.09
C SER A 75 0.54 -5.20 -18.28
N GLU A 76 -0.29 -6.24 -18.24
CA GLU A 76 -1.20 -6.60 -19.33
C GLU A 76 -2.44 -5.71 -19.40
N HIS A 77 -2.76 -4.94 -18.35
CA HIS A 77 -3.98 -4.13 -18.32
C HIS A 77 -3.89 -2.90 -19.24
N GLU A 78 -4.96 -2.63 -20.00
CA GLU A 78 -5.00 -1.60 -21.05
C GLU A 78 -4.80 -0.15 -20.56
N LEU A 79 -5.05 0.08 -19.27
CA LEU A 79 -4.87 1.38 -18.62
C LEU A 79 -3.51 1.56 -17.94
N HIS A 80 -2.71 0.51 -17.79
CA HIS A 80 -1.39 0.65 -17.18
C HIS A 80 -0.35 1.04 -18.26
N PRO A 81 0.64 1.89 -17.92
CA PRO A 81 1.70 2.24 -18.84
C PRO A 81 2.46 0.99 -19.32
N GLN A 82 2.70 0.92 -20.63
CA GLN A 82 3.43 -0.18 -21.27
C GLN A 82 4.93 0.11 -21.41
N ALA A 83 5.30 1.39 -21.35
CA ALA A 83 6.69 1.80 -21.27
C ALA A 83 7.29 1.35 -19.93
N LYS A 84 8.62 1.29 -19.87
CA LYS A 84 9.39 0.98 -18.65
C LYS A 84 10.42 2.07 -18.42
N ASP A 85 9.94 3.30 -18.31
CA ASP A 85 10.73 4.53 -18.21
C ASP A 85 10.39 5.34 -16.94
N ASP A 86 11.05 6.48 -16.75
CA ASP A 86 10.84 7.37 -15.60
C ASP A 86 9.38 7.86 -15.49
N LYS A 87 8.68 8.02 -16.61
CA LYS A 87 7.26 8.41 -16.61
C LYS A 87 6.38 7.32 -16.04
N THR A 88 6.73 6.06 -16.30
CA THR A 88 6.06 4.89 -15.72
C THR A 88 6.22 4.83 -14.21
N VAL A 89 7.43 5.12 -13.72
CA VAL A 89 7.72 5.24 -12.29
C VAL A 89 6.88 6.35 -11.65
N ALA A 90 6.84 7.54 -12.28
CA ALA A 90 6.04 8.66 -11.81
C ALA A 90 4.53 8.32 -11.81
N PHE A 91 4.04 7.64 -12.85
CA PHE A 91 2.65 7.20 -12.93
C PHE A 91 2.27 6.25 -11.78
N ILE A 92 3.08 5.22 -11.52
CA ILE A 92 2.86 4.27 -10.41
C ILE A 92 2.83 5.03 -9.09
N PHE A 93 3.79 5.94 -8.87
CA PHE A 93 3.83 6.74 -7.65
C PHE A 93 2.54 7.56 -7.45
N THR A 94 2.10 8.30 -8.47
CA THR A 94 0.87 9.10 -8.41
C THR A 94 -0.37 8.23 -8.20
N MET A 95 -0.43 7.12 -8.91
CA MET A 95 -1.54 6.17 -8.82
C MET A 95 -1.66 5.64 -7.39
N ASP A 96 -0.58 5.12 -6.79
CA ASP A 96 -0.61 4.57 -5.44
C ASP A 96 -0.74 5.62 -4.34
N LEU A 97 -0.24 6.84 -4.58
CA LEU A 97 -0.49 7.99 -3.73
C LEU A 97 -1.99 8.28 -3.62
N LEU A 98 -2.73 8.18 -4.71
CA LEU A 98 -4.16 8.49 -4.81
C LEU A 98 -5.09 7.27 -4.68
N ASN A 99 -4.53 6.07 -4.50
CA ASN A 99 -5.24 4.80 -4.42
C ASN A 99 -5.86 4.58 -3.03
N PHE A 100 -6.87 5.37 -2.69
CA PHE A 100 -7.62 5.21 -1.44
C PHE A 100 -9.07 5.66 -1.57
N SER A 101 -9.98 4.93 -0.92
CA SER A 101 -11.42 5.21 -0.85
C SER A 101 -12.10 5.41 -2.21
N PHE A 102 -12.73 4.34 -2.69
CA PHE A 102 -13.68 4.34 -3.82
C PHE A 102 -15.08 3.93 -3.36
N TRP A 103 -15.32 4.04 -2.06
CA TRP A 103 -16.59 3.64 -1.46
C TRP A 103 -17.67 4.65 -1.82
N SER A 104 -18.89 4.13 -2.01
CA SER A 104 -20.08 4.94 -2.21
C SER A 104 -21.28 4.22 -1.62
N GLU A 105 -22.17 4.99 -0.99
CA GLU A 105 -23.46 4.50 -0.51
C GLU A 105 -24.51 4.41 -1.63
N LEU A 106 -24.20 4.97 -2.81
CA LEU A 106 -25.10 4.99 -3.95
C LEU A 106 -25.21 3.61 -4.64
N PRO A 107 -26.32 3.37 -5.36
CA PRO A 107 -26.46 2.24 -6.27
C PRO A 107 -25.32 2.17 -7.30
N ASP A 108 -24.96 0.97 -7.75
CA ASP A 108 -23.80 0.72 -8.61
C ASP A 108 -23.75 1.60 -9.88
N ASP A 109 -24.90 1.96 -10.45
CA ASP A 109 -25.06 2.76 -11.66
C ASP A 109 -24.98 4.28 -11.43
N GLU A 110 -25.07 4.73 -10.18
CA GLU A 110 -24.96 6.13 -9.77
C GLU A 110 -23.58 6.49 -9.20
N ARG A 111 -22.75 5.48 -8.91
CA ARG A 111 -21.42 5.68 -8.31
C ARG A 111 -20.47 6.46 -9.19
N PHE A 112 -19.45 7.04 -8.58
CA PHE A 112 -18.34 7.67 -9.28
C PHE A 112 -17.78 6.75 -10.38
N ALA A 113 -17.79 7.26 -11.61
CA ALA A 113 -17.35 6.51 -12.77
C ALA A 113 -16.68 7.45 -13.78
N VAL A 114 -15.71 6.92 -14.52
CA VAL A 114 -14.95 7.69 -15.51
C VAL A 114 -15.13 7.05 -16.87
N GLU A 115 -15.67 7.80 -17.81
CA GLU A 115 -15.65 7.42 -19.22
C GLU A 115 -14.30 7.76 -19.84
N TYR A 116 -13.63 6.75 -20.41
CA TYR A 116 -12.36 6.89 -21.07
C TYR A 116 -12.18 5.80 -22.12
N ARG A 117 -11.72 6.18 -23.32
CA ARG A 117 -11.57 5.30 -24.51
C ARG A 117 -12.86 4.53 -24.85
N GLY A 118 -14.01 5.17 -24.71
CA GLY A 118 -15.33 4.60 -25.04
C GLY A 118 -15.80 3.50 -24.08
N LYS A 119 -15.21 3.40 -22.89
CA LYS A 119 -15.61 2.49 -21.81
C LYS A 119 -15.83 3.28 -20.52
N GLN A 120 -16.78 2.83 -19.72
CA GLN A 120 -17.00 3.32 -18.36
C GLN A 120 -16.17 2.49 -17.37
N TRP A 121 -15.42 3.18 -16.52
CA TRP A 121 -14.55 2.61 -15.51
C TRP A 121 -15.04 2.98 -14.11
N THR A 122 -15.02 2.01 -13.19
CA THR A 122 -15.49 2.18 -11.80
C THR A 122 -14.43 1.68 -10.81
N GLY A 123 -14.59 2.04 -9.52
CA GLY A 123 -13.65 1.63 -8.48
C GLY A 123 -12.23 2.08 -8.76
N TYR A 124 -11.24 1.23 -8.47
CA TYR A 124 -9.82 1.50 -8.75
C TYR A 124 -9.58 1.90 -10.21
N TRP A 125 -10.23 1.25 -11.18
CA TRP A 125 -10.01 1.55 -12.59
C TRP A 125 -10.47 2.94 -13.01
N SER A 126 -11.43 3.53 -12.30
CA SER A 126 -11.83 4.93 -12.53
C SER A 126 -10.70 5.92 -12.23
N LEU A 127 -9.87 5.64 -11.20
CA LEU A 127 -8.67 6.44 -10.90
C LEU A 127 -7.67 6.35 -12.03
N VAL A 128 -7.31 5.12 -12.43
CA VAL A 128 -6.31 4.89 -13.49
C VAL A 128 -6.76 5.53 -14.81
N ALA A 129 -8.05 5.39 -15.15
CA ALA A 129 -8.65 6.01 -16.32
C ALA A 129 -8.58 7.55 -16.26
N ALA A 130 -8.85 8.16 -15.10
CA ALA A 130 -8.77 9.60 -14.94
C ALA A 130 -7.33 10.13 -15.06
N LEU A 131 -6.34 9.41 -14.52
CA LEU A 131 -4.92 9.77 -14.65
C LEU A 131 -4.46 9.68 -16.11
N GLN A 132 -4.81 8.60 -16.82
CA GLN A 132 -4.48 8.46 -18.24
C GLN A 132 -5.17 9.54 -19.08
N ARG A 133 -6.45 9.82 -18.82
CA ARG A 133 -7.19 10.90 -19.50
C ARG A 133 -6.55 12.26 -19.27
N ALA A 134 -6.09 12.56 -18.07
CA ALA A 134 -5.41 13.82 -17.79
C ALA A 134 -4.10 13.95 -18.58
N LEU A 135 -3.32 12.87 -18.67
CA LEU A 135 -2.08 12.86 -19.48
C LEU A 135 -2.37 13.02 -20.98
N ASP A 136 -3.43 12.39 -21.50
CA ASP A 136 -3.88 12.57 -22.88
C ASP A 136 -4.42 13.99 -23.15
N ASP A 137 -4.99 14.65 -22.13
CA ASP A 137 -5.46 16.04 -22.15
C ASP A 137 -4.31 17.05 -21.89
N ASP A 138 -3.04 16.63 -21.98
CA ASP A 138 -1.82 17.42 -21.75
C ASP A 138 -1.70 18.02 -20.32
N ILE A 139 -2.41 17.46 -19.33
CA ILE A 139 -2.27 17.82 -17.91
C ILE A 139 -1.17 16.94 -17.29
N PRO A 140 -0.05 17.51 -16.82
CA PRO A 140 1.06 16.75 -16.24
C PRO A 140 0.76 16.28 -14.80
N ILE A 141 -0.33 15.53 -14.61
CA ILE A 141 -0.83 15.08 -13.29
C ILE A 141 0.16 14.19 -12.53
N THR A 142 1.18 13.64 -13.20
CA THR A 142 2.25 12.84 -12.58
C THR A 142 3.53 13.63 -12.29
N ASP A 143 3.56 14.93 -12.56
CA ASP A 143 4.74 15.78 -12.38
C ASP A 143 4.71 16.51 -11.02
N PRO A 144 5.73 16.34 -10.16
CA PRO A 144 5.86 17.09 -8.92
C PRO A 144 5.88 18.62 -9.09
N HIS A 145 6.34 19.13 -10.24
CA HIS A 145 6.31 20.58 -10.52
C HIS A 145 4.88 21.09 -10.63
N PHE A 146 4.03 20.36 -11.37
CA PHE A 146 2.61 20.65 -11.45
C PHE A 146 1.97 20.60 -10.07
N TRP A 147 2.33 19.61 -9.23
CA TRP A 147 1.80 19.54 -7.87
C TRP A 147 2.16 20.73 -7.00
N GLN A 148 3.32 21.35 -7.19
CA GLN A 148 3.71 22.53 -6.41
C GLN A 148 3.04 23.82 -6.88
N ASP A 149 2.63 23.90 -8.14
CA ASP A 149 1.96 25.08 -8.66
C ASP A 149 0.54 25.21 -8.07
N GLU A 150 0.29 26.27 -7.30
CA GLU A 150 -1.02 26.54 -6.68
C GLU A 150 -2.07 27.04 -7.68
N GLU A 151 -1.65 27.63 -8.79
CA GLU A 151 -2.53 28.09 -9.85
C GLU A 151 -2.92 26.93 -10.77
N GLU A 152 -1.98 26.05 -11.12
CA GLU A 152 -2.25 24.90 -11.99
C GLU A 152 -2.86 23.72 -11.24
N CYS A 153 -2.30 23.31 -10.09
CA CYS A 153 -2.78 22.18 -9.31
C CYS A 153 -3.60 22.66 -8.11
N ASN A 154 -4.88 22.92 -8.37
CA ASN A 154 -5.88 23.33 -7.38
C ASN A 154 -7.12 22.42 -7.44
N LEU A 155 -8.11 22.69 -6.58
CA LEU A 155 -9.30 21.85 -6.46
C LEU A 155 -10.18 21.87 -7.73
N GLU A 156 -10.21 22.96 -8.48
CA GLU A 156 -10.95 23.07 -9.74
C GLU A 156 -10.28 22.20 -10.81
N THR A 157 -8.96 22.28 -10.95
CA THR A 157 -8.21 21.41 -11.86
C THR A 157 -8.37 19.94 -11.51
N LEU A 158 -8.30 19.58 -10.23
CA LEU A 158 -8.53 18.20 -9.79
C LEU A 158 -9.97 17.73 -10.05
N ARG A 159 -10.96 18.60 -9.86
CA ARG A 159 -12.36 18.30 -10.22
C ARG A 159 -12.50 18.08 -11.72
N HIS A 160 -11.74 18.80 -12.54
CA HIS A 160 -11.70 18.58 -13.98
C HIS A 160 -11.01 17.26 -14.35
N VAL A 161 -9.85 16.95 -13.76
CA VAL A 161 -9.10 15.69 -13.98
C VAL A 161 -9.97 14.48 -13.62
N PHE A 162 -10.54 14.50 -12.42
CA PHE A 162 -11.37 13.44 -11.87
C PHE A 162 -12.86 13.63 -12.16
N ARG A 163 -13.24 14.34 -13.23
CA ARG A 163 -14.64 14.53 -13.61
C ARG A 163 -15.33 13.18 -13.87
N SER A 164 -16.46 12.98 -13.20
CA SER A 164 -17.29 11.78 -13.33
C SER A 164 -18.19 11.84 -14.56
N CYS A 165 -18.59 10.68 -15.09
CA CYS A 165 -19.71 10.55 -16.02
C CYS A 165 -21.06 10.32 -15.31
N THR A 166 -21.06 10.25 -13.98
CA THR A 166 -22.25 10.23 -13.10
C THR A 166 -22.32 11.52 -12.26
N ASP A 167 -23.37 11.66 -11.45
CA ASP A 167 -23.55 12.82 -10.56
C ASP A 167 -22.66 12.76 -9.30
N GLU A 168 -22.10 11.59 -8.96
CA GLU A 168 -21.19 11.47 -7.82
C GLU A 168 -19.79 12.00 -8.19
N GLU A 169 -19.27 12.92 -7.37
CA GLU A 169 -17.89 13.40 -7.47
C GLU A 169 -16.89 12.35 -6.94
N MET A 170 -15.64 12.40 -7.41
CA MET A 170 -14.55 11.59 -6.83
C MET A 170 -14.53 11.75 -5.30
N PRO A 171 -14.72 10.65 -4.54
CA PRO A 171 -14.66 10.70 -3.09
C PRO A 171 -13.34 11.31 -2.61
N MET A 172 -13.35 12.03 -1.50
CA MET A 172 -12.14 12.56 -0.85
C MET A 172 -11.20 13.34 -1.80
N LEU A 173 -11.75 14.19 -2.67
CA LEU A 173 -10.97 14.95 -3.66
C LEU A 173 -10.00 15.95 -3.00
N ARG A 174 -10.37 16.54 -1.85
CA ARG A 174 -9.53 17.51 -1.13
C ARG A 174 -8.30 16.83 -0.51
N GLU A 175 -8.49 15.63 0.01
CA GLU A 175 -7.47 14.79 0.62
C GLU A 175 -6.49 14.30 -0.45
N ARG A 176 -7.01 13.96 -1.65
CA ARG A 176 -6.17 13.66 -2.83
C ARG A 176 -5.30 14.86 -3.23
N LEU A 177 -5.86 16.07 -3.27
CA LEU A 177 -5.08 17.30 -3.51
C LEU A 177 -3.99 17.48 -2.44
N ALA A 178 -4.35 17.33 -1.17
CA ALA A 178 -3.40 17.45 -0.06
C ALA A 178 -2.26 16.44 -0.18
N CYS A 179 -2.55 15.19 -0.56
CA CYS A 179 -1.53 14.16 -0.79
C CYS A 179 -0.54 14.56 -1.90
N LEU A 180 -1.01 15.13 -3.01
CA LEU A 180 -0.15 15.61 -4.09
C LEU A 180 0.75 16.77 -3.62
N LYS A 181 0.16 17.75 -2.92
CA LYS A 181 0.89 18.93 -2.42
C LYS A 181 1.96 18.53 -1.40
N GLU A 182 1.62 17.68 -0.44
CA GLU A 182 2.55 17.15 0.56
C GLU A 182 3.68 16.34 -0.09
N SER A 183 3.33 15.42 -1.00
CA SER A 183 4.33 14.56 -1.66
C SER A 183 5.25 15.36 -2.58
N GLY A 184 4.72 16.37 -3.27
CA GLY A 184 5.52 17.30 -4.06
C GLY A 184 6.54 18.03 -3.19
N GLN A 185 6.13 18.55 -2.02
CA GLN A 185 7.04 19.25 -1.11
C GLN A 185 8.19 18.33 -0.66
N VAL A 186 7.87 17.09 -0.28
CA VAL A 186 8.88 16.10 0.14
C VAL A 186 9.87 15.80 -1.00
N LEU A 187 9.39 15.65 -2.23
CA LEU A 187 10.24 15.39 -3.39
C LEU A 187 11.18 16.56 -3.67
N TYR A 188 10.70 17.80 -3.56
CA TYR A 188 11.51 19.01 -3.73
C TYR A 188 12.60 19.15 -2.66
N GLU A 189 12.23 18.92 -1.40
CA GLU A 189 13.15 19.13 -0.28
C GLU A 189 14.26 18.07 -0.20
N ARG A 190 14.00 16.86 -0.71
CA ARG A 190 14.82 15.68 -0.35
C ARG A 190 15.25 14.80 -1.51
N TYR A 191 14.59 14.90 -2.66
CA TYR A 191 14.73 13.90 -3.73
C TYR A 191 14.88 14.52 -5.12
N ASP A 192 15.34 15.77 -5.21
CA ASP A 192 15.54 16.51 -6.46
C ASP A 192 14.33 16.41 -7.41
N CYS A 193 13.13 16.53 -6.85
CA CYS A 193 11.86 16.46 -7.57
C CYS A 193 11.61 15.13 -8.31
N SER A 194 12.26 14.02 -7.92
CA SER A 194 12.16 12.74 -8.63
C SER A 194 11.89 11.57 -7.69
N PHE A 195 10.80 10.83 -7.94
CA PHE A 195 10.50 9.62 -7.19
C PHE A 195 11.53 8.49 -7.45
N ALA A 196 12.18 8.49 -8.61
CA ALA A 196 13.26 7.53 -8.88
C ALA A 196 14.42 7.65 -7.87
N ASN A 197 14.66 8.85 -7.32
CA ASN A 197 15.67 9.05 -6.28
C ASN A 197 15.24 8.40 -4.94
N VAL A 198 13.95 8.38 -4.61
CA VAL A 198 13.42 7.65 -3.45
C VAL A 198 13.67 6.14 -3.59
N ILE A 199 13.44 5.60 -4.79
CA ILE A 199 13.71 4.19 -5.11
C ILE A 199 15.22 3.90 -5.04
N SER A 200 16.06 4.80 -5.56
CA SER A 200 17.51 4.69 -5.50
C SER A 200 18.02 4.66 -4.05
N ASP A 201 17.49 5.52 -3.18
CA ASP A 201 17.81 5.57 -1.75
C ASP A 201 17.39 4.30 -0.99
N ALA A 202 16.41 3.55 -1.52
CA ALA A 202 16.06 2.24 -1.00
C ALA A 202 17.13 1.17 -1.28
N GLY A 203 18.02 1.39 -2.26
CA GLY A 203 19.14 0.50 -2.57
C GLY A 203 18.72 -0.92 -2.95
N GLY A 204 17.60 -1.07 -3.67
CA GLY A 204 17.05 -2.38 -4.05
C GLY A 204 16.52 -3.22 -2.88
N CYS A 205 16.10 -2.57 -1.79
CA CYS A 205 15.51 -3.19 -0.61
C CYS A 205 14.04 -2.76 -0.45
N ALA A 206 13.11 -3.70 -0.60
CA ALA A 206 11.67 -3.49 -0.52
C ALA A 206 11.26 -2.97 0.86
N ALA A 207 11.74 -3.61 1.93
CA ALA A 207 11.44 -3.16 3.30
C ALA A 207 12.01 -1.77 3.60
N ARG A 208 13.15 -1.40 2.99
CA ARG A 208 13.70 -0.05 3.11
C ARG A 208 12.80 0.96 2.40
N LEU A 209 12.35 0.67 1.18
CA LEU A 209 11.47 1.56 0.42
C LEU A 209 10.16 1.82 1.18
N VAL A 210 9.52 0.78 1.73
CA VAL A 210 8.33 0.92 2.58
C VAL A 210 8.61 1.85 3.78
N ASN A 211 9.76 1.68 4.44
CA ASN A 211 10.13 2.52 5.57
C ASN A 211 10.45 3.97 5.17
N LEU A 212 11.07 4.20 4.01
CA LEU A 212 11.30 5.55 3.48
C LEU A 212 9.97 6.25 3.20
N LEU A 213 9.04 5.56 2.54
CA LEU A 213 7.70 6.06 2.25
C LEU A 213 6.97 6.47 3.55
N ALA A 214 6.86 5.57 4.52
CA ALA A 214 6.18 5.84 5.79
C ALA A 214 6.86 6.94 6.64
N ARG A 215 8.19 7.07 6.53
CA ARG A 215 8.96 8.08 7.26
C ARG A 215 8.76 9.47 6.64
N ASP A 216 8.90 9.56 5.33
CA ASP A 216 9.09 10.84 4.62
C ASP A 216 7.81 11.40 4.02
N PHE A 217 6.86 10.54 3.69
CA PHE A 217 5.58 10.92 3.09
C PHE A 217 4.47 10.60 4.10
N PRO A 218 4.00 11.60 4.88
CA PRO A 218 3.01 11.38 5.93
C PRO A 218 1.75 10.63 5.48
N CYS A 219 1.26 10.87 4.26
CA CYS A 219 0.15 10.11 3.68
C CYS A 219 0.39 8.58 3.64
N PHE A 220 1.63 8.09 3.53
CA PHE A 220 1.95 6.67 3.57
C PHE A 220 2.14 6.11 4.99
N ARG A 221 2.13 6.96 6.03
CA ARG A 221 2.31 6.57 7.43
C ARG A 221 1.01 6.04 8.03
N ASP A 222 0.76 4.76 7.76
CA ASP A 222 -0.39 4.02 8.26
C ASP A 222 -0.01 3.24 9.53
N GLU A 223 -0.08 3.96 10.65
CA GLU A 223 0.35 3.52 11.99
C GLU A 223 -0.72 3.84 13.04
N HIS A 224 -1.06 2.85 13.87
CA HIS A 224 -2.17 2.94 14.83
C HIS A 224 -1.75 2.50 16.24
N THR A 225 -2.30 3.14 17.26
CA THR A 225 -2.11 2.67 18.65
C THR A 225 -2.94 1.44 18.92
N PHE A 226 -2.40 0.47 19.67
CA PHE A 226 -3.14 -0.72 20.07
C PHE A 226 -2.90 -1.04 21.55
N ASN A 227 -3.94 -1.53 22.22
CA ASN A 227 -3.93 -1.72 23.68
C ASN A 227 -2.78 -2.61 24.15
N GLY A 228 -2.09 -2.15 25.19
CA GLY A 228 -0.96 -2.87 25.80
C GLY A 228 0.36 -2.79 25.02
N ARG A 229 0.39 -2.16 23.84
CA ARG A 229 1.60 -2.01 23.03
C ARG A 229 2.21 -0.62 23.16
N SER A 230 3.52 -0.55 23.37
CA SER A 230 4.26 0.72 23.46
C SER A 230 4.63 1.32 22.09
N LYS A 231 4.79 0.46 21.07
CA LYS A 231 5.01 0.87 19.68
C LYS A 231 3.69 0.81 18.89
N PRO A 232 3.48 1.70 17.91
CA PRO A 232 2.31 1.62 17.06
C PRO A 232 2.32 0.33 16.22
N VAL A 233 1.13 -0.16 15.89
CA VAL A 233 0.90 -1.17 14.86
C VAL A 233 1.05 -0.51 13.51
N ARG A 234 1.94 -1.05 12.67
CA ARG A 234 2.19 -0.53 11.32
C ARG A 234 1.45 -1.41 10.33
N ILE A 235 0.56 -0.84 9.53
CA ILE A 235 -0.12 -1.57 8.44
C ILE A 235 0.54 -1.22 7.10
N LEU A 236 0.88 0.05 6.91
CA LEU A 236 1.65 0.58 5.77
C LEU A 236 1.11 0.13 4.41
N LYS A 237 -0.21 -0.02 4.30
CA LYS A 237 -0.84 -0.71 3.17
C LYS A 237 -0.44 -0.11 1.82
N ARG A 238 -0.67 1.19 1.64
CA ARG A 238 -0.33 1.89 0.38
C ARG A 238 1.16 1.89 0.08
N ALA A 239 2.00 2.01 1.11
CA ALA A 239 3.45 2.02 0.93
C ALA A 239 3.91 0.67 0.39
N GLN A 240 3.33 -0.41 0.89
CA GLN A 240 3.64 -1.74 0.41
C GLN A 240 3.03 -2.04 -0.98
N ILE A 241 1.79 -1.57 -1.28
CA ILE A 241 1.18 -1.66 -2.62
C ILE A 241 2.11 -1.04 -3.66
N LEU A 242 2.63 0.16 -3.39
CA LEU A 242 3.54 0.85 -4.28
C LEU A 242 4.77 0.00 -4.61
N VAL A 243 5.40 -0.61 -3.61
CA VAL A 243 6.56 -1.50 -3.83
C VAL A 243 6.18 -2.72 -4.67
N ALA A 244 5.00 -3.30 -4.42
CA ALA A 244 4.50 -4.43 -5.20
C ALA A 244 4.21 -4.06 -6.66
N ASP A 245 3.64 -2.88 -6.91
CA ASP A 245 3.31 -2.40 -8.25
C ASP A 245 4.56 -2.06 -9.06
N LEU A 246 5.58 -1.46 -8.43
CA LEU A 246 6.91 -1.32 -9.04
C LEU A 246 7.50 -2.69 -9.39
N TRP A 247 7.47 -3.64 -8.46
CA TRP A 247 8.01 -4.98 -8.71
C TRP A 247 7.27 -5.71 -9.84
N ALA A 248 5.94 -5.63 -9.86
CA ALA A 248 5.09 -6.26 -10.87
C ALA A 248 5.28 -5.61 -12.25
N CYS A 249 5.27 -4.29 -12.33
CA CYS A 249 5.45 -3.53 -13.58
C CYS A 249 6.80 -3.83 -14.23
N PHE A 250 7.89 -3.77 -13.45
CA PHE A 250 9.24 -3.99 -13.95
C PHE A 250 9.68 -5.45 -13.89
N GLN A 251 8.85 -6.35 -13.38
CA GLN A 251 9.08 -7.81 -13.29
C GLN A 251 10.39 -8.17 -12.58
N GLY A 252 10.70 -7.47 -11.49
CA GLY A 252 11.94 -7.70 -10.72
C GLY A 252 13.22 -7.12 -11.36
N GLU A 253 13.10 -6.32 -12.42
CA GLU A 253 14.22 -5.64 -13.08
C GLU A 253 14.22 -4.13 -12.83
N SER A 254 15.30 -3.43 -13.19
CA SER A 254 15.43 -1.95 -13.06
C SER A 254 14.91 -1.40 -11.72
N TRP A 255 13.93 -0.48 -11.73
CA TRP A 255 13.29 0.10 -10.54
C TRP A 255 12.43 -0.87 -9.73
N GLY A 256 12.04 -2.01 -10.28
CA GLY A 256 11.35 -3.09 -9.56
C GLY A 256 12.28 -4.15 -8.99
N LYS A 257 13.60 -3.97 -9.08
CA LYS A 257 14.57 -4.95 -8.57
C LYS A 257 14.74 -4.84 -7.06
N PHE A 258 14.02 -5.69 -6.33
CA PHE A 258 14.14 -5.83 -4.88
C PHE A 258 14.69 -7.19 -4.48
N ARG A 259 15.67 -7.20 -3.58
CA ARG A 259 16.32 -8.43 -3.10
C ARG A 259 15.51 -9.20 -2.03
N ASP A 260 14.52 -8.54 -1.47
CA ASP A 260 13.71 -8.96 -0.31
C ASP A 260 12.21 -8.67 -0.54
N ILE A 261 11.74 -8.82 -1.78
CA ILE A 261 10.34 -8.58 -2.15
C ILE A 261 9.36 -9.45 -1.34
N ASP A 262 9.80 -10.62 -0.89
CA ASP A 262 9.06 -11.55 -0.06
C ASP A 262 8.74 -11.01 1.36
N LYS A 263 9.39 -9.93 1.79
CA LYS A 263 9.04 -9.21 3.04
C LYS A 263 7.77 -8.37 2.92
N ILE A 264 7.32 -8.11 1.70
CA ILE A 264 6.07 -7.40 1.45
C ILE A 264 4.90 -8.35 1.68
N THR A 265 3.96 -7.95 2.53
CA THR A 265 2.83 -8.80 2.92
C THR A 265 1.67 -8.68 1.95
N MET A 266 0.74 -9.63 1.95
CA MET A 266 -0.53 -9.43 1.25
C MET A 266 -1.29 -8.24 1.83
N PHE A 267 -1.73 -7.31 0.96
CA PHE A 267 -2.49 -6.14 1.37
C PHE A 267 -3.96 -6.51 1.49
N ALA A 268 -4.52 -6.29 2.66
CA ALA A 268 -5.95 -6.45 2.84
C ALA A 268 -6.63 -5.09 2.63
N ASP A 269 -7.44 -4.98 1.59
CA ASP A 269 -8.45 -3.92 1.47
C ASP A 269 -9.79 -4.37 2.08
N TYR A 270 -10.77 -3.48 2.13
CA TYR A 270 -12.10 -3.79 2.67
C TYR A 270 -12.74 -5.04 2.02
N ARG A 271 -12.32 -5.46 0.81
CA ARG A 271 -12.80 -6.69 0.16
C ARG A 271 -12.16 -7.96 0.71
N VAL A 272 -10.88 -7.95 1.08
CA VAL A 272 -10.16 -9.16 1.48
C VAL A 272 -10.84 -9.84 2.69
N PRO A 273 -11.13 -9.16 3.80
CA PRO A 273 -11.91 -9.72 4.90
C PRO A 273 -13.35 -10.02 4.59
N GLN A 274 -14.02 -9.27 3.70
CA GLN A 274 -15.35 -9.70 3.24
C GLN A 274 -15.28 -11.11 2.63
N ILE A 275 -14.28 -11.34 1.76
CA ILE A 275 -14.03 -12.64 1.14
C ILE A 275 -13.65 -13.67 2.21
N LEU A 276 -12.69 -13.37 3.09
CA LEU A 276 -12.25 -14.31 4.14
C LEU A 276 -13.38 -14.66 5.14
N ILE A 277 -14.27 -13.72 5.46
CA ILE A 277 -15.48 -13.97 6.25
C ILE A 277 -16.43 -14.91 5.50
N SER A 278 -16.69 -14.64 4.20
CA SER A 278 -17.54 -15.50 3.38
C SER A 278 -17.00 -16.93 3.21
N MET A 279 -15.66 -17.07 3.22
CA MET A 279 -14.96 -18.36 3.17
C MET A 279 -14.85 -19.03 4.55
N GLY A 280 -15.33 -18.38 5.61
CA GLY A 280 -15.24 -18.85 6.99
C GLY A 280 -13.83 -18.88 7.55
N ALA A 281 -12.86 -18.21 6.92
CA ALA A 281 -11.49 -18.09 7.42
C ALA A 281 -11.36 -17.02 8.51
N LEU A 282 -12.25 -16.01 8.49
CA LEU A 282 -12.30 -14.92 9.45
C LEU A 282 -13.68 -14.82 10.10
N TYR A 283 -13.73 -14.65 11.42
CA TYR A 283 -14.97 -14.50 12.18
C TYR A 283 -14.94 -13.22 12.99
N CYS A 284 -16.03 -12.45 12.93
CA CYS A 284 -16.22 -11.29 13.80
C CYS A 284 -17.09 -11.67 15.00
N CYS A 285 -16.86 -11.01 16.14
CA CYS A 285 -17.71 -11.13 17.30
C CYS A 285 -19.13 -10.61 16.99
N PRO A 286 -20.18 -11.04 17.73
CA PRO A 286 -21.56 -10.68 17.40
C PRO A 286 -21.84 -9.17 17.31
N THR A 287 -21.19 -8.37 18.14
CA THR A 287 -21.33 -6.90 18.13
C THR A 287 -20.72 -6.28 16.88
N LEU A 288 -19.53 -6.75 16.47
CA LEU A 288 -18.87 -6.29 15.25
C LEU A 288 -19.65 -6.76 14.01
N SER A 289 -20.11 -8.02 13.97
CA SER A 289 -20.97 -8.51 12.89
C SER A 289 -22.27 -7.72 12.77
N ALA A 290 -22.89 -7.33 13.89
CA ALA A 290 -24.09 -6.49 13.88
C ALA A 290 -23.78 -5.08 13.36
N ALA A 291 -22.67 -4.47 13.80
CA ALA A 291 -22.24 -3.16 13.31
C ALA A 291 -21.98 -3.17 11.79
N ILE A 292 -21.30 -4.20 11.29
CA ILE A 292 -21.04 -4.42 9.86
C ILE A 292 -22.37 -4.55 9.09
N LYS A 293 -23.29 -5.38 9.59
CA LYS A 293 -24.61 -5.58 8.97
C LYS A 293 -25.45 -4.30 8.94
N ASP A 294 -25.38 -3.51 10.01
CA ASP A 294 -26.08 -2.24 10.17
C ASP A 294 -25.40 -1.08 9.40
N LYS A 295 -24.32 -1.37 8.66
CA LYS A 295 -23.50 -0.37 7.95
C LYS A 295 -22.99 0.76 8.84
N ARG A 296 -22.65 0.47 10.10
CA ARG A 296 -22.13 1.49 11.03
C ARG A 296 -20.69 1.82 10.70
N LEU A 297 -20.37 3.11 10.68
CA LEU A 297 -19.01 3.59 10.50
C LEU A 297 -18.09 3.03 11.59
N LEU A 298 -17.01 2.36 11.18
CA LEU A 298 -15.91 2.00 12.05
C LEU A 298 -14.87 3.13 11.99
N GLU A 299 -14.64 3.79 13.13
CA GLU A 299 -13.66 4.87 13.23
C GLU A 299 -12.24 4.32 12.98
N SER A 300 -11.44 5.05 12.20
CA SER A 300 -10.05 4.68 11.90
C SER A 300 -9.21 4.68 13.17
N GLY A 301 -8.36 3.67 13.32
CA GLY A 301 -7.53 3.42 14.50
C GLY A 301 -8.29 2.87 15.70
N ALA A 302 -9.61 2.66 15.60
CA ALA A 302 -10.38 2.05 16.67
C ALA A 302 -10.07 0.55 16.79
N SER A 303 -10.36 -0.03 17.96
CA SER A 303 -10.11 -1.46 18.24
C SER A 303 -10.84 -2.42 17.30
N TRP A 304 -11.88 -1.96 16.60
CA TRP A 304 -12.60 -2.75 15.59
C TRP A 304 -12.03 -2.60 14.17
N GLU A 305 -11.35 -1.50 13.88
CA GLU A 305 -10.77 -1.25 12.56
C GLU A 305 -9.37 -1.88 12.45
N VAL A 306 -8.51 -1.77 13.46
CA VAL A 306 -7.14 -2.31 13.38
C VAL A 306 -7.07 -3.84 13.17
N PRO A 307 -7.87 -4.69 13.86
CA PRO A 307 -7.96 -6.12 13.54
C PRO A 307 -8.79 -6.40 12.28
N GLY A 308 -9.60 -5.43 11.88
CA GLY A 308 -10.67 -5.55 10.91
C GLY A 308 -10.35 -5.01 9.53
N LEU A 309 -9.24 -4.25 9.33
CA LEU A 309 -8.50 -3.86 8.10
C LEU A 309 -7.83 -2.49 8.19
N GLY A 310 -6.62 -2.41 7.64
CA GLY A 310 -5.87 -1.15 7.48
C GLY A 310 -6.62 -0.08 6.70
N HIS A 311 -7.03 0.95 7.42
CA HIS A 311 -7.49 2.23 6.93
C HIS A 311 -6.36 3.27 7.09
N ASN A 312 -6.07 4.02 6.03
CA ASN A 312 -5.15 5.16 6.12
C ASN A 312 -5.75 6.21 7.08
N GLY A 313 -4.93 6.90 7.87
CA GLY A 313 -5.35 7.94 8.83
C GLY A 313 -5.99 9.23 8.25
N LEU A 314 -6.76 9.12 7.17
CA LEU A 314 -7.64 10.14 6.62
C LEU A 314 -9.03 9.48 6.47
N GLU A 315 -9.96 9.92 7.31
CA GLU A 315 -11.36 9.51 7.52
C GLU A 315 -12.06 8.84 6.32
N GLY A 316 -12.70 7.68 6.50
CA GLY A 316 -13.71 7.20 5.55
C GLY A 316 -13.83 5.69 5.26
N SER A 317 -14.46 4.98 6.20
CA SER A 317 -15.14 3.67 6.06
C SER A 317 -14.30 2.40 5.81
N LEU A 318 -14.20 1.60 6.87
CA LEU A 318 -14.46 0.17 6.78
C LEU A 318 -15.97 0.02 6.57
N LEU A 319 -16.37 -0.42 5.38
CA LEU A 319 -17.42 -1.40 5.09
C LEU A 319 -17.44 -1.68 3.59
#